data_AF-A0A933ILK0-F1
#
_entry.id   AF-A0A933ILK0-F1
#
_cell.length_a   1.000
_cell.length_b   1.000
_cell.length_c   1.000
_cell.angle_alpha   90.00
_cell.angle_beta   90.00
_cell.angle_gamma   90.00
#
_symmetry.space_group_name_H-M   'P 1'
#
loop_
_entity.id
_entity.type
_entity.pdbx_description
1 polymer ?
#
loop_
_entity_poly.entity_id
_entity_poly.type
_entity_poly.pdbx_seq_one_letter_code
_entity_poly.pdbx_strand_id
1 'polypeptide(L)'
;MNIVKKAFFAAGAWPSMAIFWGLILGAKSGAAPAAVLALAYALGYTLIAFGAKRVTHLDFGVALFFAVGAALALSGSAYHLTFLFDRFTTFLYLSLFLMLFLPLVFGAEPFTSVFAKRSTPEAFWNTDLFRSINRLMTLVWSGLFAAAMFITLIPGIWTQILAPGVLLLAVGVPFTKAFPDAYLRSKGLGGRAQLEVNTVPSPLSAETINEAPKGDRAEEAQKLGPVKSILVVFGSPRGEKGYTYKTLDRFLDGVRESGIEPEILFLHKYRIKPCVGCYTCWAKTPGTCIHQDDMPAMREKVAKADLVVYAQPLYVMSVPGITKNFLDRMIPGLDPRLIERPDGSTRHPLRSPGAFGRRLLVFSVCGFPELEHFEPMLGMFRTMSRTTGNPIVGELLRPASESMRFGDGRVPAYRSVMDAFYQAGKEVVTNGYVSRATEQAVSQPLFPDVGSFRDVANTFWKTWGAYEEEKKSGKSMPPLDDYLKRDGAMMFAGMASVYDSSKAGDLEGAFQFNINDGSESSYYIEIKDHKCRFHEGKAPDPRVTVNTPLDVWMSISEGGMSGQEALMKGLYTVDGDLGALIKMGAAFAVNR
;
A
#
# COMPACT_ATOMS: atom_id res chain seq x y z
N MET A 1 -8.51 27.79 -3.18
CA MET A 1 -9.53 28.81 -3.53
C MET A 1 -9.76 29.70 -2.30
N ASN A 2 -9.48 31.00 -2.40
CA ASN A 2 -9.57 31.95 -1.27
C ASN A 2 -10.99 31.96 -0.65
N ILE A 3 -11.10 32.14 0.68
CA ILE A 3 -12.35 32.08 1.47
C ILE A 3 -13.43 32.98 0.86
N VAL A 4 -13.03 34.17 0.40
CA VAL A 4 -13.92 35.14 -0.28
C VAL A 4 -14.58 34.56 -1.54
N LYS A 5 -13.81 33.84 -2.38
CA LYS A 5 -14.37 33.19 -3.58
C LYS A 5 -15.34 32.06 -3.23
N LYS A 6 -15.07 31.30 -2.15
CA LYS A 6 -15.99 30.26 -1.67
C LYS A 6 -17.31 30.88 -1.18
N ALA A 7 -17.24 31.96 -0.41
CA ALA A 7 -18.43 32.67 0.09
C ALA A 7 -19.26 33.26 -1.06
N PHE A 8 -18.62 33.87 -2.06
CA PHE A 8 -19.29 34.44 -3.23
C PHE A 8 -20.11 33.40 -4.02
N PHE A 9 -19.51 32.25 -4.36
CA PHE A 9 -20.22 31.17 -5.07
C PHE A 9 -21.20 30.37 -4.19
N ALA A 10 -21.08 30.47 -2.85
CA ALA A 10 -22.05 29.90 -1.93
C ALA A 10 -23.29 30.79 -1.80
N ALA A 11 -23.12 32.11 -1.81
CA ALA A 11 -24.21 33.08 -1.77
C ALA A 11 -25.04 33.07 -3.06
N GLY A 12 -24.43 32.79 -4.21
CA GLY A 12 -25.19 32.66 -5.46
C GLY A 12 -25.78 33.98 -5.95
N ALA A 13 -26.87 33.89 -6.71
CA ALA A 13 -27.69 35.04 -7.07
C ALA A 13 -28.54 35.58 -5.89
N TRP A 14 -28.62 34.89 -4.74
CA TRP A 14 -29.50 35.24 -3.63
C TRP A 14 -29.33 36.64 -3.01
N PRO A 15 -28.15 37.27 -3.01
CA PRO A 15 -28.01 38.66 -2.55
C PRO A 15 -28.88 39.65 -3.32
N SER A 16 -29.32 39.33 -4.54
CA SER A 16 -30.34 40.13 -5.26
C SER A 16 -31.64 40.32 -4.46
N MET A 17 -32.06 39.30 -3.70
CA MET A 17 -33.24 39.38 -2.83
C MET A 17 -33.02 40.32 -1.65
N ALA A 18 -31.82 40.28 -1.05
CA ALA A 18 -31.44 41.18 0.03
C ALA A 18 -31.29 42.62 -0.46
N ILE A 19 -30.75 42.82 -1.67
CA ILE A 19 -30.68 44.14 -2.33
C ILE A 19 -32.09 44.69 -2.56
N PHE A 20 -32.99 43.87 -3.09
CA PHE A 20 -34.37 44.29 -3.33
C PHE A 20 -35.09 44.70 -2.04
N TRP A 21 -35.07 43.84 -1.00
CA TRP A 21 -35.74 44.13 0.27
C TRP A 21 -35.05 45.25 1.07
N GLY A 22 -33.71 45.27 1.07
CA GLY A 22 -32.91 46.25 1.80
C GLY A 22 -33.01 47.67 1.25
N LEU A 23 -33.33 47.83 -0.04
CA LEU A 23 -33.54 49.14 -0.66
C LEU A 23 -34.99 49.60 -0.59
N ILE A 24 -35.94 48.68 -0.43
CA ILE A 24 -37.35 49.05 -0.37
C ILE A 24 -37.74 49.54 1.02
N LEU A 25 -37.15 49.04 2.13
CA LEU A 25 -37.39 49.50 3.52
C LEU A 25 -38.87 49.86 3.85
N GLY A 26 -39.83 49.17 3.24
CA GLY A 26 -41.27 49.42 3.40
C GLY A 26 -41.89 50.54 2.54
N ALA A 27 -41.12 51.24 1.71
CA ALA A 27 -41.60 52.33 0.84
C ALA A 27 -41.80 51.89 -0.62
N LYS A 28 -43.04 51.93 -1.12
CA LYS A 28 -43.42 51.54 -2.49
C LYS A 28 -42.71 52.34 -3.59
N SER A 29 -42.25 53.56 -3.30
CA SER A 29 -41.52 54.44 -4.23
C SER A 29 -40.10 53.95 -4.58
N GLY A 30 -39.50 53.07 -3.77
CA GLY A 30 -38.17 52.51 -4.00
C GLY A 30 -38.15 51.23 -4.87
N ALA A 31 -39.31 50.69 -5.27
CA ALA A 31 -39.40 49.38 -5.89
C ALA A 31 -38.72 49.28 -7.26
N ALA A 32 -38.84 50.31 -8.10
CA ALA A 32 -38.21 50.35 -9.43
C ALA A 32 -36.67 50.35 -9.37
N PRO A 33 -36.00 51.28 -8.65
CA PRO A 33 -34.55 51.25 -8.53
C PRO A 33 -34.05 49.98 -7.81
N ALA A 34 -34.80 49.46 -6.83
CA ALA A 34 -34.46 48.21 -6.15
C ALA A 34 -34.51 46.99 -7.09
N ALA A 35 -35.55 46.88 -7.95
CA ALA A 35 -35.68 45.81 -8.94
C ALA A 35 -34.55 45.85 -9.98
N VAL A 36 -34.19 47.06 -10.45
CA VAL A 36 -33.10 47.26 -11.43
C VAL A 36 -31.75 46.88 -10.84
N LEU A 37 -31.46 47.28 -9.59
CA LEU A 37 -30.21 46.93 -8.91
C LEU A 37 -30.12 45.43 -8.58
N ALA A 38 -31.22 44.82 -8.16
CA ALA A 38 -31.30 43.38 -7.94
C ALA A 38 -31.08 42.59 -9.25
N LEU A 39 -31.67 43.05 -10.37
CA LEU A 39 -31.43 42.49 -11.69
C LEU A 39 -29.97 42.63 -12.13
N ALA A 40 -29.37 43.81 -11.96
CA ALA A 40 -27.98 44.05 -12.31
C ALA A 40 -27.03 43.10 -11.56
N TYR A 41 -27.27 42.91 -10.26
CA TYR A 41 -26.53 41.91 -9.47
C TYR A 41 -26.76 40.49 -9.98
N ALA A 42 -28.01 40.09 -10.21
CA ALA A 42 -28.35 38.74 -10.67
C ALA A 42 -27.72 38.41 -12.03
N LEU A 43 -27.76 39.33 -13.00
CA LEU A 43 -27.10 39.18 -14.29
C LEU A 43 -25.57 39.14 -14.16
N GLY A 44 -25.00 40.05 -13.37
CA GLY A 44 -23.55 40.09 -13.12
C GLY A 44 -23.04 38.79 -12.50
N TYR A 45 -23.73 38.27 -11.47
CA TYR A 45 -23.42 36.97 -10.88
C TYR A 45 -23.56 35.83 -11.91
N THR A 46 -24.65 35.80 -12.68
CA THR A 46 -24.90 34.75 -13.67
C THR A 46 -23.81 34.71 -14.74
N LEU A 47 -23.35 35.87 -15.23
CA LEU A 47 -22.24 35.97 -16.18
C LEU A 47 -20.92 35.46 -15.59
N ILE A 48 -20.61 35.83 -14.34
CA ILE A 48 -19.41 35.35 -13.64
C ILE A 48 -19.48 33.83 -13.40
N ALA A 49 -20.63 33.31 -12.99
CA ALA A 49 -20.86 31.88 -12.77
C ALA A 49 -20.79 31.08 -14.07
N PHE A 50 -21.29 31.64 -15.18
CA PHE A 50 -21.19 31.06 -16.51
C PHE A 50 -19.73 30.92 -16.96
N GLY A 51 -18.94 32.00 -16.87
CA GLY A 51 -17.51 31.97 -17.18
C GLY A 51 -16.71 30.99 -16.32
N ALA A 52 -17.15 30.77 -15.07
CA ALA A 52 -16.54 29.81 -14.15
C ALA A 52 -17.03 28.35 -14.32
N LYS A 53 -17.90 28.06 -15.30
CA LYS A 53 -18.58 26.75 -15.48
C LYS A 53 -19.31 26.24 -14.22
N ARG A 54 -19.91 27.16 -13.47
CA ARG A 54 -20.60 26.90 -12.20
C ARG A 54 -22.05 27.43 -12.16
N VAL A 55 -22.54 27.95 -13.27
CA VAL A 55 -23.91 28.46 -13.41
C VAL A 55 -24.93 27.35 -13.17
N THR A 56 -26.03 27.71 -12.53
CA THR A 56 -27.17 26.82 -12.25
C THR A 56 -28.44 27.36 -12.90
N HIS A 57 -29.44 26.50 -13.12
CA HIS A 57 -30.74 26.94 -13.64
C HIS A 57 -31.44 27.95 -12.72
N LEU A 58 -31.14 27.91 -11.42
CA LEU A 58 -31.64 28.88 -10.44
C LEU A 58 -31.09 30.29 -10.70
N ASP A 59 -29.84 30.41 -11.14
CA ASP A 59 -29.22 31.72 -11.40
C ASP A 59 -29.93 32.43 -12.57
N PHE A 60 -30.20 31.70 -13.65
CA PHE A 60 -31.03 32.18 -14.75
C PHE A 60 -32.45 32.52 -14.30
N GLY A 61 -33.03 31.68 -13.45
CA GLY A 61 -34.37 31.89 -12.93
C GLY A 61 -34.49 33.15 -12.07
N VAL A 62 -33.54 33.41 -11.18
CA VAL A 62 -33.49 34.63 -10.36
C VAL A 62 -33.29 35.87 -11.24
N ALA A 63 -32.41 35.79 -12.25
CA ALA A 63 -32.22 36.87 -13.21
C ALA A 63 -33.51 37.17 -13.99
N LEU A 64 -34.22 36.13 -14.47
CA LEU A 64 -35.49 36.28 -15.17
C LEU A 64 -36.58 36.89 -14.28
N PHE A 65 -36.69 36.43 -13.03
CA PHE A 65 -37.64 36.96 -12.06
C PHE A 65 -37.45 38.48 -11.86
N PHE A 66 -36.22 38.93 -11.64
CA PHE A 66 -35.94 40.36 -11.50
C PHE A 66 -36.04 41.12 -12.82
N ALA A 67 -35.83 40.48 -13.97
CA ALA A 67 -36.02 41.11 -15.28
C ALA A 67 -37.50 41.45 -15.51
N VAL A 68 -38.39 40.50 -15.22
CA VAL A 68 -39.85 40.72 -15.27
C VAL A 68 -40.27 41.77 -14.24
N GLY A 69 -39.76 41.68 -13.01
CA GLY A 69 -40.05 42.67 -11.96
C GLY A 69 -39.61 44.09 -12.33
N ALA A 70 -38.41 44.25 -12.88
CA ALA A 70 -37.89 45.54 -13.33
C ALA A 70 -38.69 46.09 -14.53
N ALA A 71 -39.04 45.25 -15.51
CA ALA A 71 -39.85 45.67 -16.65
C ALA A 71 -41.25 46.16 -16.20
N LEU A 72 -41.89 45.43 -15.29
CA LEU A 72 -43.18 45.84 -14.71
C LEU A 72 -43.06 47.13 -13.90
N ALA A 73 -41.99 47.30 -13.12
CA ALA A 73 -41.76 48.51 -12.34
C ALA A 73 -41.46 49.74 -13.23
N LEU A 74 -40.77 49.56 -14.34
CA LEU A 74 -40.44 50.61 -15.32
C LEU A 74 -41.62 51.00 -16.23
N SER A 75 -42.68 50.20 -16.27
CA SER A 75 -43.90 50.53 -17.04
C SER A 75 -44.65 51.78 -16.52
N GLY A 76 -44.26 52.31 -15.34
CA GLY A 76 -44.79 53.56 -14.78
C GLY A 76 -46.21 53.48 -14.21
N SER A 77 -46.87 52.33 -14.30
CA SER A 77 -48.22 52.14 -13.75
C SER A 77 -48.18 51.93 -12.24
N ALA A 78 -48.75 52.88 -11.48
CA ALA A 78 -48.89 52.78 -10.03
C ALA A 78 -49.64 51.50 -9.59
N TYR A 79 -50.56 51.02 -10.43
CA TYR A 79 -51.26 49.75 -10.23
C TYR A 79 -50.31 48.57 -10.32
N HIS A 80 -49.44 48.51 -11.34
CA HIS A 80 -48.47 47.42 -11.49
C HIS A 80 -47.43 47.40 -10.38
N LEU A 81 -46.95 48.56 -9.94
CA LEU A 81 -46.01 48.68 -8.80
C LEU A 81 -46.63 48.20 -7.48
N THR A 82 -47.88 48.59 -7.20
CA THR A 82 -48.60 48.17 -5.99
C THR A 82 -48.90 46.68 -6.01
N PHE A 83 -49.36 46.15 -7.15
CA PHE A 83 -49.63 44.73 -7.34
C PHE A 83 -48.37 43.86 -7.21
N LEU A 84 -47.27 44.29 -7.84
CA LEU A 84 -45.98 43.61 -7.77
C LEU A 84 -45.48 43.56 -6.31
N PHE A 85 -45.62 44.66 -5.58
CA PHE A 85 -45.18 44.75 -4.18
C PHE A 85 -46.03 43.88 -3.25
N ASP A 86 -47.36 43.98 -3.35
CA ASP A 86 -48.27 43.28 -2.43
C ASP A 86 -48.26 41.76 -2.62
N ARG A 87 -47.84 41.27 -3.81
CA ARG A 87 -47.77 39.84 -4.15
C ARG A 87 -46.35 39.34 -4.41
N PHE A 88 -45.34 40.15 -4.11
CA PHE A 88 -43.93 39.86 -4.42
C PHE A 88 -43.51 38.48 -3.91
N THR A 89 -43.74 38.20 -2.63
CA THR A 89 -43.30 36.95 -2.00
C THR A 89 -44.03 35.74 -2.59
N THR A 90 -45.32 35.89 -2.94
CA THR A 90 -46.08 34.84 -3.63
C THR A 90 -45.48 34.53 -4.99
N PHE A 91 -45.18 35.56 -5.79
CA PHE A 91 -44.55 35.37 -7.10
C PHE A 91 -43.14 34.80 -6.98
N LEU A 92 -42.39 35.16 -5.95
CA LEU A 92 -41.08 34.58 -5.68
C LEU A 92 -41.19 33.07 -5.45
N TYR A 93 -42.06 32.62 -4.54
CA TYR A 93 -42.21 31.19 -4.26
C TYR A 93 -42.85 30.41 -5.40
N LEU A 94 -43.78 31.01 -6.14
CA LEU A 94 -44.29 30.43 -7.40
C LEU A 94 -43.16 30.22 -8.41
N SER A 95 -42.29 31.22 -8.56
CA SER A 95 -41.15 31.15 -9.49
C SER A 95 -40.16 30.06 -9.07
N LEU A 96 -39.82 29.98 -7.77
CA LEU A 96 -38.96 28.94 -7.22
C LEU A 96 -39.57 27.53 -7.36
N PHE A 97 -40.89 27.40 -7.15
CA PHE A 97 -41.62 26.16 -7.40
C PHE A 97 -41.48 25.74 -8.86
N LEU A 98 -41.83 26.60 -9.81
CA LEU A 98 -41.77 26.30 -11.24
C LEU A 98 -40.34 25.96 -11.69
N MET A 99 -39.33 26.67 -11.18
CA MET A 99 -37.92 26.41 -11.49
C MET A 99 -37.44 25.03 -11.03
N LEU A 100 -37.99 24.48 -9.95
CA LEU A 100 -37.64 23.14 -9.49
C LEU A 100 -38.54 22.06 -10.11
N PHE A 101 -39.81 22.37 -10.30
CA PHE A 101 -40.82 21.42 -10.77
C PHE A 101 -40.73 21.17 -12.27
N LEU A 102 -40.60 22.21 -13.10
CA LEU A 102 -40.58 22.06 -14.56
C LEU A 102 -39.41 21.17 -15.03
N PRO A 103 -38.16 21.32 -14.53
CA PRO A 103 -37.09 20.38 -14.89
C PRO A 103 -37.42 18.92 -14.58
N LEU A 104 -38.12 18.63 -13.48
CA LEU A 104 -38.55 17.27 -13.15
C LEU A 104 -39.56 16.73 -14.16
N VAL A 105 -40.52 17.56 -14.59
CA VAL A 105 -41.55 17.19 -15.57
C VAL A 105 -40.93 16.91 -16.94
N PHE A 106 -39.95 17.72 -17.36
CA PHE A 106 -39.28 17.57 -18.66
C PHE A 106 -38.09 16.60 -18.62
N GLY A 107 -37.86 15.90 -17.50
CA GLY A 107 -36.77 14.93 -17.36
C GLY A 107 -35.35 15.55 -17.35
N ALA A 108 -35.24 16.86 -17.15
CA ALA A 108 -33.98 17.56 -17.05
C ALA A 108 -33.27 17.27 -15.70
N GLU A 109 -32.00 17.68 -15.60
CA GLU A 109 -31.18 17.42 -14.43
C GLU A 109 -31.77 18.15 -13.18
N PRO A 110 -32.02 17.44 -12.05
CA PRO A 110 -32.60 18.07 -10.87
C PRO A 110 -31.66 19.11 -10.26
N PHE A 111 -32.21 20.23 -9.79
CA PHE A 111 -31.43 21.30 -9.14
C PHE A 111 -30.50 20.82 -8.02
N THR A 112 -30.97 19.87 -7.20
CA THR A 112 -30.23 19.35 -6.05
C THR A 112 -28.96 18.60 -6.45
N SER A 113 -28.90 18.07 -7.67
CA SER A 113 -27.75 17.34 -8.19
C SER A 113 -26.50 18.22 -8.26
N VAL A 114 -26.63 19.50 -8.64
CA VAL A 114 -25.50 20.43 -8.75
C VAL A 114 -24.84 20.67 -7.39
N PHE A 115 -25.64 20.71 -6.33
CA PHE A 115 -25.15 20.83 -4.95
C PHE A 115 -24.59 19.51 -4.46
N ALA A 116 -25.28 18.40 -4.73
CA ALA A 116 -24.83 17.07 -4.35
C ALA A 116 -23.48 16.69 -4.98
N LYS A 117 -23.22 17.07 -6.24
CA LYS A 117 -21.92 16.86 -6.92
C LYS A 117 -20.74 17.53 -6.19
N ARG A 118 -20.98 18.57 -5.36
CA ARG A 118 -19.91 19.23 -4.58
C ARG A 118 -19.44 18.40 -3.38
N SER A 119 -20.28 17.49 -2.88
CA SER A 119 -20.00 16.66 -1.70
C SER A 119 -20.05 15.15 -1.99
N THR A 120 -20.32 14.75 -3.22
CA THR A 120 -20.42 13.34 -3.65
C THR A 120 -19.31 13.02 -4.65
N PRO A 121 -18.57 11.91 -4.52
CA PRO A 121 -17.54 11.53 -5.48
C PRO A 121 -18.07 11.35 -6.91
N GLU A 122 -17.23 11.65 -7.91
CA GLU A 122 -17.60 11.65 -9.34
C GLU A 122 -18.12 10.30 -9.84
N ALA A 123 -17.59 9.19 -9.30
CA ALA A 123 -18.03 7.84 -9.62
C ALA A 123 -19.55 7.61 -9.42
N PHE A 124 -20.17 8.36 -8.49
CA PHE A 124 -21.60 8.20 -8.20
C PHE A 124 -22.51 9.07 -9.07
N TRP A 125 -21.98 10.10 -9.75
CA TRP A 125 -22.80 11.13 -10.41
C TRP A 125 -23.74 10.57 -11.49
N ASN A 126 -23.32 9.47 -12.13
CA ASN A 126 -24.07 8.85 -13.23
C ASN A 126 -24.88 7.63 -12.79
N THR A 127 -24.98 7.35 -11.49
CA THR A 127 -25.73 6.19 -10.98
C THR A 127 -27.22 6.50 -10.89
N ASP A 128 -28.05 5.46 -11.06
CA ASP A 128 -29.51 5.60 -10.87
C ASP A 128 -29.86 5.97 -9.43
N LEU A 129 -29.05 5.52 -8.47
CA LEU A 129 -29.18 5.89 -7.06
C LEU A 129 -29.01 7.40 -6.84
N PHE A 130 -27.94 7.98 -7.37
CA PHE A 130 -27.68 9.42 -7.29
C PHE A 130 -28.80 10.24 -7.97
N ARG A 131 -29.25 9.80 -9.15
CA ARG A 131 -30.38 10.45 -9.85
C ARG A 131 -31.67 10.37 -9.03
N SER A 132 -31.96 9.22 -8.42
CA SER A 132 -33.19 8.98 -7.65
C SER A 132 -33.26 9.84 -6.39
N ILE A 133 -32.16 9.89 -5.63
CA ILE A 133 -32.07 10.72 -4.42
C ILE A 133 -32.28 12.19 -4.78
N ASN A 134 -31.57 12.70 -5.80
CA ASN A 134 -31.69 14.10 -6.19
C ASN A 134 -33.07 14.44 -6.77
N ARG A 135 -33.70 13.55 -7.54
CA ARG A 135 -35.09 13.75 -8.01
C ARG A 135 -36.07 13.88 -6.85
N LEU A 136 -36.00 12.98 -5.87
CA LEU A 136 -36.87 13.01 -4.69
C LEU A 136 -36.60 14.25 -3.83
N MET A 137 -35.35 14.63 -3.66
CA MET A 137 -35.00 15.86 -2.93
C MET A 137 -35.54 17.10 -3.64
N THR A 138 -35.39 17.20 -4.96
CA THR A 138 -35.94 18.32 -5.74
C THR A 138 -37.46 18.34 -5.69
N LEU A 139 -38.12 17.18 -5.68
CA LEU A 139 -39.57 17.09 -5.54
C LEU A 139 -40.04 17.64 -4.18
N VAL A 140 -39.38 17.25 -3.09
CA VAL A 140 -39.72 17.76 -1.75
C VAL A 140 -39.51 19.27 -1.66
N TRP A 141 -38.39 19.79 -2.17
CA TRP A 141 -38.16 21.24 -2.22
C TRP A 141 -39.19 21.97 -3.08
N SER A 142 -39.61 21.39 -4.21
CA SER A 142 -40.71 21.96 -5.01
C SER A 142 -42.02 22.02 -4.21
N GLY A 143 -42.36 20.96 -3.46
CA GLY A 143 -43.53 20.94 -2.59
C GLY A 143 -43.46 21.97 -1.46
N LEU A 144 -42.28 22.16 -0.85
CA LEU A 144 -42.07 23.18 0.18
C LEU A 144 -42.23 24.60 -0.38
N PHE A 145 -41.75 24.89 -1.59
CA PHE A 145 -41.97 26.17 -2.24
C PHE A 145 -43.43 26.38 -2.64
N ALA A 146 -44.14 25.34 -3.09
CA ALA A 146 -45.57 25.41 -3.34
C ALA A 146 -46.35 25.71 -2.06
N ALA A 147 -46.04 25.02 -0.95
CA ALA A 147 -46.65 25.29 0.35
C ALA A 147 -46.35 26.72 0.84
N ALA A 148 -45.10 27.19 0.71
CA ALA A 148 -44.72 28.57 1.01
C ALA A 148 -45.52 29.57 0.16
N MET A 149 -45.68 29.32 -1.14
CA MET A 149 -46.52 30.14 -2.02
C MET A 149 -47.96 30.24 -1.49
N PHE A 150 -48.60 29.12 -1.12
CA PHE A 150 -49.96 29.15 -0.58
C PHE A 150 -50.07 29.89 0.76
N ILE A 151 -49.10 29.72 1.66
CA ILE A 151 -49.03 30.47 2.93
C ILE A 151 -49.01 31.98 2.65
N THR A 152 -48.23 32.42 1.65
CA THR A 152 -48.16 33.84 1.27
C THR A 152 -49.42 34.39 0.58
N LEU A 153 -50.46 33.59 0.34
CA LEU A 153 -51.73 34.17 -0.14
C LEU A 153 -52.46 34.93 0.96
N ILE A 154 -52.21 34.56 2.23
CA ILE A 154 -52.77 35.20 3.41
C ILE A 154 -52.01 36.51 3.68
N PRO A 155 -52.69 37.66 3.79
CA PRO A 155 -52.05 38.93 4.12
C PRO A 155 -51.46 38.92 5.54
N GLY A 156 -50.25 39.45 5.69
CA GLY A 156 -49.62 39.65 7.01
C GLY A 156 -48.12 39.33 7.02
N ILE A 157 -47.36 40.07 7.83
CA ILE A 157 -45.90 39.87 7.90
C ILE A 157 -45.51 38.44 8.32
N TRP A 158 -46.33 37.82 9.18
CA TRP A 158 -46.16 36.44 9.63
C TRP A 158 -46.26 35.44 8.48
N THR A 159 -47.23 35.60 7.58
CA THR A 159 -47.46 34.69 6.45
C THR A 159 -46.65 35.04 5.21
N GLN A 160 -46.23 36.30 5.07
CA GLN A 160 -45.42 36.76 3.95
C GLN A 160 -43.92 36.51 4.13
N ILE A 161 -43.41 36.45 5.37
CA ILE A 161 -41.97 36.37 5.62
C ILE A 161 -41.63 35.23 6.57
N LEU A 162 -42.21 35.26 7.78
CA LEU A 162 -41.75 34.40 8.87
C LEU A 162 -42.15 32.93 8.68
N ALA A 163 -43.42 32.64 8.40
CA ALA A 163 -43.91 31.26 8.25
C ALA A 163 -43.28 30.53 7.06
N PRO A 164 -43.15 31.12 5.86
CA PRO A 164 -42.39 30.50 4.77
C PRO A 164 -40.92 30.28 5.12
N GLY A 165 -40.27 31.26 5.76
CA GLY A 165 -38.88 31.14 6.19
C GLY A 165 -38.68 29.99 7.20
N VAL A 166 -39.55 29.89 8.21
CA VAL A 166 -39.56 28.80 9.18
C VAL A 166 -39.82 27.46 8.50
N LEU A 167 -40.77 27.37 7.56
CA LEU A 167 -41.03 26.14 6.82
C LEU A 167 -39.77 25.64 6.09
N LEU A 168 -39.08 26.52 5.36
CA LEU A 168 -37.90 26.14 4.59
C LEU A 168 -36.70 25.81 5.48
N LEU A 169 -36.51 26.55 6.58
CA LEU A 169 -35.39 26.33 7.51
C LEU A 169 -35.61 25.16 8.47
N ALA A 170 -36.80 25.03 9.05
CA ALA A 170 -37.12 23.99 10.03
C ALA A 170 -37.45 22.64 9.39
N VAL A 171 -37.96 22.63 8.15
CA VAL A 171 -38.29 21.38 7.44
C VAL A 171 -37.27 21.10 6.33
N GLY A 172 -37.03 22.06 5.44
CA GLY A 172 -36.18 21.86 4.26
C GLY A 172 -34.72 21.55 4.59
N VAL A 173 -34.11 22.28 5.53
CA VAL A 173 -32.70 22.08 5.89
C VAL A 173 -32.47 20.74 6.62
N PRO A 174 -33.22 20.38 7.67
CA PRO A 174 -33.07 19.06 8.30
C PRO A 174 -33.35 17.91 7.34
N PHE A 175 -34.37 18.03 6.49
CA PHE A 175 -34.67 17.05 5.47
C PHE A 175 -33.48 16.84 4.52
N THR A 176 -32.89 17.93 4.01
CA THR A 176 -31.73 17.87 3.09
C THR A 176 -30.53 17.16 3.72
N LYS A 177 -30.34 17.32 5.05
CA LYS A 177 -29.28 16.63 5.78
C LYS A 177 -29.61 15.15 6.02
N ALA A 178 -30.83 14.82 6.44
CA ALA A 178 -31.17 13.48 6.90
C ALA A 178 -31.64 12.52 5.79
N PHE A 179 -32.32 13.03 4.77
CA PHE A 179 -33.01 12.22 3.76
C PHE A 179 -32.07 11.30 2.97
N PRO A 180 -30.91 11.74 2.46
CA PRO A 180 -30.03 10.85 1.70
C PRO A 180 -29.62 9.61 2.51
N ASP A 181 -29.26 9.79 3.78
CA ASP A 181 -28.88 8.65 4.65
C ASP A 181 -30.08 7.75 4.97
N ALA A 182 -31.26 8.32 5.18
CA ALA A 182 -32.48 7.55 5.40
C ALA A 182 -32.88 6.73 4.15
N TYR A 183 -32.74 7.32 2.97
CA TYR A 183 -33.01 6.67 1.69
C TYR A 183 -32.04 5.52 1.40
N LEU A 184 -30.76 5.70 1.73
CA LEU A 184 -29.76 4.64 1.57
C LEU A 184 -30.01 3.49 2.55
N ARG A 185 -30.35 3.79 3.81
CA ARG A 185 -30.72 2.77 4.80
C ARG A 185 -31.96 1.98 4.39
N SER A 186 -32.97 2.64 3.82
CA SER A 186 -34.18 1.95 3.33
C SER A 186 -33.92 1.04 2.12
N LYS A 187 -32.82 1.26 1.40
CA LYS A 187 -32.34 0.39 0.32
C LYS A 187 -31.32 -0.66 0.79
N GLY A 188 -31.05 -0.76 2.09
CA GLY A 188 -30.07 -1.70 2.65
C GLY A 188 -28.60 -1.31 2.42
N LEU A 189 -28.33 -0.07 1.99
CA LEU A 189 -26.99 0.41 1.61
C LEU A 189 -26.25 1.17 2.73
N GLY A 190 -26.79 1.19 3.94
CA GLY A 190 -26.22 1.96 5.06
C GLY A 190 -26.43 3.48 4.93
N GLY A 191 -25.62 4.29 5.63
CA GLY A 191 -25.59 5.76 5.48
C GLY A 191 -24.44 6.25 4.59
N ARG A 192 -24.40 7.53 4.22
CA ARG A 192 -23.32 8.11 3.38
C ARG A 192 -21.92 7.96 3.98
N ALA A 193 -21.79 7.92 5.31
CA ALA A 193 -20.51 7.65 5.99
C ALA A 193 -20.03 6.19 5.80
N GLN A 194 -20.96 5.26 5.52
CA GLN A 194 -20.65 3.86 5.19
C GLN A 194 -20.45 3.67 3.68
N LEU A 195 -20.72 4.70 2.87
CA LEU A 195 -20.47 4.74 1.42
C LEU A 195 -19.10 5.34 1.08
N GLU A 196 -18.18 5.46 2.04
CA GLU A 196 -16.75 5.65 1.73
C GLU A 196 -16.29 4.51 0.82
N VAL A 197 -16.16 4.81 -0.48
CA VAL A 197 -15.51 4.03 -1.55
C VAL A 197 -15.45 2.52 -1.27
N ASN A 198 -16.61 1.87 -1.15
CA ASN A 198 -16.74 0.42 -0.99
C ASN A 198 -18.13 -0.06 -1.47
N THR A 199 -18.54 0.21 -2.72
CA THR A 199 -19.77 -0.40 -3.28
C THR A 199 -19.69 -0.77 -4.78
N VAL A 200 -18.51 -1.11 -5.27
CA VAL A 200 -18.38 -2.50 -5.71
C VAL A 200 -17.70 -3.14 -4.51
N PRO A 201 -18.25 -4.15 -3.84
CA PRO A 201 -17.40 -4.99 -3.02
C PRO A 201 -16.31 -5.44 -3.99
N SER A 202 -15.08 -4.92 -3.83
CA SER A 202 -13.96 -5.79 -4.13
C SER A 202 -14.29 -7.00 -3.27
N PRO A 203 -14.46 -8.19 -3.86
CA PRO A 203 -14.73 -9.42 -3.10
C PRO A 203 -13.61 -9.74 -2.10
N LEU A 204 -12.59 -8.87 -2.03
CA LEU A 204 -11.49 -8.87 -1.12
C LEU A 204 -11.44 -7.48 -0.45
N SER A 205 -11.69 -7.41 0.85
CA SER A 205 -11.30 -6.23 1.64
C SER A 205 -9.78 -6.07 1.55
N ALA A 206 -9.24 -4.87 1.83
CA ALA A 206 -7.79 -4.68 1.90
C ALA A 206 -7.13 -5.68 2.88
N GLU A 207 -7.87 -6.12 3.90
CA GLU A 207 -7.48 -7.20 4.81
C GLU A 207 -7.45 -8.55 4.08
N THR A 208 -8.45 -8.88 3.25
CA THR A 208 -8.47 -10.15 2.49
C THR A 208 -7.37 -10.22 1.42
N ILE A 209 -6.88 -9.09 0.87
CA ILE A 209 -5.82 -9.10 -0.15
C ILE A 209 -4.48 -9.57 0.44
N ASN A 210 -4.21 -9.21 1.70
CA ASN A 210 -2.96 -9.53 2.41
C ASN A 210 -3.10 -10.73 3.35
N GLU A 211 -4.31 -11.18 3.70
CA GLU A 211 -4.50 -12.41 4.44
C GLU A 211 -3.97 -13.62 3.65
N ALA A 212 -3.20 -14.48 4.32
CA ALA A 212 -2.88 -15.81 3.81
C ALA A 212 -4.18 -16.56 3.47
N PRO A 213 -4.18 -17.44 2.45
CA PRO A 213 -5.38 -18.20 2.07
C PRO A 213 -6.04 -18.83 3.31
N LYS A 214 -7.32 -18.50 3.55
CA LYS A 214 -8.13 -19.12 4.60
C LYS A 214 -8.52 -20.52 4.13
N GLY A 215 -7.71 -21.50 4.51
CA GLY A 215 -7.88 -22.91 4.22
C GLY A 215 -6.74 -23.70 4.86
N ASP A 216 -7.02 -24.90 5.36
CA ASP A 216 -5.96 -25.78 5.85
C ASP A 216 -5.18 -26.30 4.63
N ARG A 217 -3.90 -25.93 4.52
CA ARG A 217 -3.02 -26.41 3.44
C ARG A 217 -2.95 -27.94 3.43
N ALA A 218 -3.11 -28.59 4.58
CA ALA A 218 -3.18 -30.04 4.65
C ALA A 218 -4.39 -30.59 3.88
N GLU A 219 -5.55 -29.95 4.02
CA GLU A 219 -6.78 -30.33 3.31
C GLU A 219 -6.65 -30.09 1.79
N GLU A 220 -6.08 -28.95 1.38
CA GLU A 220 -5.83 -28.65 -0.04
C GLU A 220 -4.80 -29.61 -0.66
N ALA A 221 -3.72 -29.92 0.07
CA ALA A 221 -2.71 -30.88 -0.36
C ALA A 221 -3.30 -32.28 -0.54
N GLN A 222 -4.14 -32.73 0.41
CA GLN A 222 -4.79 -34.05 0.35
C GLN A 222 -5.69 -34.19 -0.88
N LYS A 223 -6.43 -33.14 -1.26
CA LYS A 223 -7.30 -33.14 -2.46
C LYS A 223 -6.54 -33.33 -3.76
N LEU A 224 -5.28 -32.87 -3.83
CA LEU A 224 -4.49 -32.90 -5.06
C LEU A 224 -3.61 -34.15 -5.19
N GLY A 225 -3.54 -35.00 -4.15
CA GLY A 225 -2.71 -36.21 -4.11
C GLY A 225 -1.22 -35.93 -3.89
N PRO A 226 -0.33 -36.94 -4.08
CA PRO A 226 1.10 -36.79 -3.81
C PRO A 226 1.80 -35.89 -4.84
N VAL A 227 2.85 -35.19 -4.40
CA VAL A 227 3.77 -34.46 -5.27
C VAL A 227 4.74 -35.47 -5.90
N LYS A 228 4.78 -35.56 -7.24
CA LYS A 228 5.70 -36.48 -7.96
C LYS A 228 6.72 -35.76 -8.83
N SER A 229 6.48 -34.49 -9.13
CA SER A 229 7.34 -33.67 -9.98
C SER A 229 7.38 -32.24 -9.46
N ILE A 230 8.60 -31.68 -9.42
CA ILE A 230 8.85 -30.32 -8.95
C ILE A 230 9.61 -29.56 -10.03
N LEU A 231 9.06 -28.41 -10.41
CA LEU A 231 9.70 -27.45 -11.29
C LEU A 231 10.03 -26.18 -10.51
N VAL A 232 11.30 -25.81 -10.45
CA VAL A 232 11.73 -24.54 -9.88
C VAL A 232 11.83 -23.50 -10.99
N VAL A 233 11.04 -22.43 -10.86
CA VAL A 233 11.19 -21.21 -11.66
C VAL A 233 12.12 -20.27 -10.89
N PHE A 234 13.39 -20.23 -11.29
CA PHE A 234 14.45 -19.53 -10.55
C PHE A 234 14.71 -18.14 -11.13
N GLY A 235 14.26 -17.12 -10.41
CA GLY A 235 14.22 -15.73 -10.84
C GLY A 235 15.45 -14.88 -10.49
N SER A 236 16.42 -15.40 -9.72
CA SER A 236 17.59 -14.62 -9.32
C SER A 236 18.54 -14.42 -10.51
N PRO A 237 18.91 -13.17 -10.86
CA PRO A 237 19.93 -12.91 -11.88
C PRO A 237 21.34 -13.25 -11.40
N ARG A 238 21.54 -13.44 -10.08
CA ARG A 238 22.81 -13.89 -9.50
C ARG A 238 23.08 -15.39 -9.71
N GLY A 239 22.12 -16.14 -10.27
CA GLY A 239 22.25 -17.57 -10.51
C GLY A 239 22.64 -18.34 -9.25
N GLU A 240 23.51 -19.33 -9.44
CA GLU A 240 24.02 -20.23 -8.40
C GLU A 240 24.87 -19.51 -7.33
N LYS A 241 25.35 -18.29 -7.62
CA LYS A 241 26.16 -17.49 -6.68
C LYS A 241 25.32 -16.66 -5.71
N GLY A 242 23.99 -16.60 -5.91
CA GLY A 242 23.09 -15.79 -5.10
C GLY A 242 22.62 -16.48 -3.82
N TYR A 243 22.23 -15.68 -2.81
CA TYR A 243 21.71 -16.20 -1.53
C TYR A 243 20.41 -16.99 -1.71
N THR A 244 19.58 -16.63 -2.69
CA THR A 244 18.40 -17.41 -3.07
C THR A 244 18.77 -18.83 -3.46
N TYR A 245 19.82 -19.03 -4.26
CA TYR A 245 20.25 -20.37 -4.63
C TYR A 245 20.86 -21.10 -3.44
N LYS A 246 21.67 -20.42 -2.63
CA LYS A 246 22.28 -21.01 -1.43
C LYS A 246 21.25 -21.63 -0.48
N THR A 247 20.14 -20.94 -0.21
CA THR A 247 19.08 -21.48 0.64
C THR A 247 18.17 -22.46 -0.11
N LEU A 248 17.94 -22.23 -1.40
CA LEU A 248 17.16 -23.14 -2.24
C LEU A 248 17.84 -24.51 -2.35
N ASP A 249 19.15 -24.55 -2.58
CA ASP A 249 19.88 -25.80 -2.76
C ASP A 249 19.75 -26.71 -1.53
N ARG A 250 19.80 -26.11 -0.33
CA ARG A 250 19.52 -26.84 0.92
C ARG A 250 18.07 -27.35 1.02
N PHE A 251 17.10 -26.60 0.51
CA PHE A 251 15.72 -27.10 0.37
C PHE A 251 15.65 -28.26 -0.65
N LEU A 252 16.38 -28.17 -1.76
CA LEU A 252 16.41 -29.21 -2.79
C LEU A 252 17.11 -30.49 -2.27
N ASP A 253 18.06 -30.40 -1.35
CA ASP A 253 18.61 -31.58 -0.68
C ASP A 253 17.51 -32.41 0.01
N GLY A 254 16.60 -31.75 0.75
CA GLY A 254 15.47 -32.43 1.40
C GLY A 254 14.48 -33.02 0.40
N VAL A 255 14.27 -32.34 -0.74
CA VAL A 255 13.46 -32.84 -1.85
C VAL A 255 14.07 -34.11 -2.46
N ARG A 256 15.38 -34.08 -2.76
CA ARG A 256 16.12 -35.20 -3.37
C ARG A 256 16.15 -36.42 -2.46
N GLU A 257 16.37 -36.22 -1.16
CA GLU A 257 16.31 -37.31 -0.18
C GLU A 257 14.92 -37.96 -0.11
N SER A 258 13.88 -37.19 -0.41
CA SER A 258 12.50 -37.68 -0.48
C SER A 258 12.16 -38.34 -1.82
N GLY A 259 13.15 -38.53 -2.71
CA GLY A 259 13.04 -39.35 -3.92
C GLY A 259 12.61 -38.60 -5.20
N ILE A 260 12.60 -37.26 -5.19
CA ILE A 260 12.27 -36.45 -6.38
C ILE A 260 13.52 -35.69 -6.83
N GLU A 261 13.90 -35.83 -8.10
CA GLU A 261 14.90 -34.94 -8.71
C GLU A 261 14.19 -33.70 -9.28
N PRO A 262 14.43 -32.50 -8.72
CA PRO A 262 13.78 -31.28 -9.16
C PRO A 262 14.40 -30.73 -10.46
N GLU A 263 13.56 -30.25 -11.38
CA GLU A 263 14.03 -29.50 -12.55
C GLU A 263 14.11 -28.00 -12.24
N ILE A 264 15.19 -27.32 -12.65
CA ILE A 264 15.37 -25.88 -12.40
C ILE A 264 15.44 -25.10 -13.72
N LEU A 265 14.55 -24.13 -13.87
CA LEU A 265 14.58 -23.11 -14.92
C LEU A 265 15.25 -21.84 -14.40
N PHE A 266 16.54 -21.71 -14.65
CA PHE A 266 17.27 -20.47 -14.40
C PHE A 266 16.87 -19.41 -15.41
N LEU A 267 15.94 -18.53 -15.05
CA LEU A 267 15.33 -17.58 -16.00
C LEU A 267 16.36 -16.72 -16.74
N HIS A 268 17.46 -16.34 -16.08
CA HIS A 268 18.54 -15.53 -16.69
C HIS A 268 19.31 -16.23 -17.81
N LYS A 269 19.17 -17.56 -17.95
CA LYS A 269 19.76 -18.35 -19.04
C LYS A 269 18.83 -18.45 -20.27
N TYR A 270 17.60 -17.95 -20.18
CA TYR A 270 16.60 -18.02 -21.24
C TYR A 270 16.30 -16.65 -21.84
N ARG A 271 15.92 -16.65 -23.11
CA ARG A 271 15.40 -15.48 -23.81
C ARG A 271 13.90 -15.38 -23.54
N ILE A 272 13.52 -14.39 -22.73
CA ILE A 272 12.12 -14.09 -22.41
C ILE A 272 11.85 -12.64 -22.82
N LYS A 273 11.07 -12.45 -23.89
CA LYS A 273 10.67 -11.11 -24.31
C LYS A 273 9.57 -10.59 -23.37
N PRO A 274 9.56 -9.28 -23.04
CA PRO A 274 8.48 -8.70 -22.25
C PRO A 274 7.15 -8.81 -23.00
N CYS A 275 6.06 -9.01 -22.26
CA CYS A 275 4.73 -9.02 -22.86
C CYS A 275 4.40 -7.60 -23.37
N VAL A 276 3.99 -7.50 -24.63
CA VAL A 276 3.62 -6.21 -25.26
C VAL A 276 2.11 -5.95 -25.25
N GLY A 277 1.31 -6.79 -24.57
CA GLY A 277 -0.14 -6.59 -24.46
C GLY A 277 -0.91 -6.63 -25.80
N CYS A 278 -0.39 -7.31 -26.82
CA CYS A 278 -1.02 -7.32 -28.15
C CYS A 278 -2.26 -8.23 -28.26
N TYR A 279 -2.52 -9.04 -27.23
CA TYR A 279 -3.63 -10.01 -27.15
C TYR A 279 -3.76 -11.00 -28.31
N THR A 280 -2.73 -11.17 -29.13
CA THR A 280 -2.78 -12.10 -30.27
C THR A 280 -2.99 -13.55 -29.79
N CYS A 281 -2.40 -13.92 -28.65
CA CYS A 281 -2.62 -15.21 -27.97
C CYS A 281 -4.03 -15.44 -27.43
N TRP A 282 -4.87 -14.41 -27.43
CA TRP A 282 -6.27 -14.52 -27.06
C TRP A 282 -7.18 -14.44 -28.29
N ALA A 283 -6.91 -13.50 -29.20
CA ALA A 283 -7.81 -13.16 -30.29
C ALA A 283 -7.52 -13.89 -31.61
N LYS A 284 -6.26 -14.03 -32.03
CA LYS A 284 -5.92 -14.61 -33.36
C LYS A 284 -5.36 -16.02 -33.27
N THR A 285 -4.53 -16.29 -32.27
CA THR A 285 -3.90 -17.59 -32.04
C THR A 285 -4.15 -18.04 -30.60
N PRO A 286 -5.40 -18.44 -30.24
CA PRO A 286 -5.76 -18.79 -28.88
C PRO A 286 -4.78 -19.79 -28.25
N GLY A 287 -4.14 -19.41 -27.14
CA GLY A 287 -3.16 -20.24 -26.43
C GLY A 287 -1.70 -20.11 -26.90
N THR A 288 -1.45 -19.47 -28.04
CA THR A 288 -0.13 -19.37 -28.66
C THR A 288 0.31 -17.92 -28.81
N CYS A 289 1.48 -17.58 -28.29
CA CYS A 289 2.02 -16.22 -28.40
C CYS A 289 2.80 -16.00 -29.70
N ILE A 290 2.85 -14.75 -30.17
CA ILE A 290 3.63 -14.31 -31.33
C ILE A 290 5.14 -14.30 -31.11
N HIS A 291 5.60 -14.21 -29.87
CA HIS A 291 7.02 -14.17 -29.59
C HIS A 291 7.62 -15.56 -29.80
N GLN A 292 8.60 -15.62 -30.71
CA GLN A 292 9.51 -16.75 -30.91
C GLN A 292 10.66 -16.61 -29.90
N ASP A 293 10.41 -17.08 -28.68
CA ASP A 293 11.31 -17.06 -27.53
C ASP A 293 11.13 -18.36 -26.72
N ASP A 294 11.79 -18.51 -25.57
CA ASP A 294 11.82 -19.80 -24.85
C ASP A 294 10.54 -20.10 -24.05
N MET A 295 9.63 -19.12 -23.94
CA MET A 295 8.42 -19.24 -23.12
C MET A 295 7.49 -20.42 -23.48
N PRO A 296 7.28 -20.82 -24.76
CA PRO A 296 6.43 -21.96 -25.08
C PRO A 296 6.85 -23.25 -24.37
N ALA A 297 8.14 -23.61 -24.43
CA ALA A 297 8.67 -24.80 -23.77
C ALA A 297 8.58 -24.70 -22.24
N MET A 298 8.83 -23.50 -21.69
CA MET A 298 8.74 -23.29 -20.25
C MET A 298 7.29 -23.40 -19.73
N ARG A 299 6.30 -22.87 -20.47
CA ARG A 299 4.88 -23.02 -20.12
C ARG A 299 4.44 -24.48 -20.12
N GLU A 300 4.95 -25.28 -21.04
CA GLU A 300 4.66 -26.72 -21.09
C GLU A 300 5.19 -27.43 -19.83
N LYS A 301 6.40 -27.11 -19.39
CA LYS A 301 6.97 -27.65 -18.14
C LYS A 301 6.14 -27.23 -16.93
N VAL A 302 5.73 -25.96 -16.84
CA VAL A 302 4.84 -25.46 -15.79
C VAL A 302 3.52 -26.23 -15.76
N ALA A 303 2.92 -26.49 -16.92
CA ALA A 303 1.65 -27.21 -17.02
C ALA A 303 1.71 -28.68 -16.57
N LYS A 304 2.88 -29.31 -16.72
CA LYS A 304 3.10 -30.71 -16.37
C LYS A 304 3.48 -30.93 -14.91
N ALA A 305 4.08 -29.93 -14.26
CA ALA A 305 4.58 -30.06 -12.89
C ALA A 305 3.45 -30.15 -11.85
N ASP A 306 3.60 -31.05 -10.87
CA ASP A 306 2.69 -31.16 -9.73
C ASP A 306 2.87 -30.02 -8.73
N LEU A 307 4.10 -29.49 -8.64
CA LEU A 307 4.48 -28.34 -7.85
C LEU A 307 5.41 -27.42 -8.65
N VAL A 308 5.08 -26.13 -8.65
CA VAL A 308 5.94 -25.07 -9.17
C VAL A 308 6.47 -24.24 -8.00
N VAL A 309 7.79 -24.24 -7.84
CA VAL A 309 8.50 -23.41 -6.84
C VAL A 309 8.95 -22.12 -7.51
N TYR A 310 8.39 -20.98 -7.13
CA TYR A 310 8.84 -19.67 -7.58
C TYR A 310 9.94 -19.16 -6.64
N ALA A 311 11.20 -19.41 -7.00
CA ALA A 311 12.38 -19.07 -6.20
C ALA A 311 13.06 -17.79 -6.67
N GLN A 312 13.10 -16.75 -5.84
CA GLN A 312 13.59 -15.44 -6.25
C GLN A 312 14.09 -14.57 -5.08
N PRO A 313 14.91 -13.55 -5.35
CA PRO A 313 15.13 -12.46 -4.40
C PRO A 313 14.00 -11.43 -4.47
N LEU A 314 13.82 -10.66 -3.40
CA LEU A 314 12.95 -9.49 -3.36
C LEU A 314 13.69 -8.25 -3.89
N TYR A 315 13.32 -7.77 -5.08
CA TYR A 315 13.87 -6.55 -5.69
C TYR A 315 12.79 -5.47 -5.70
N VAL A 316 13.03 -4.36 -4.99
CA VAL A 316 12.10 -3.23 -4.84
C VAL A 316 10.69 -3.72 -4.46
N MET A 317 10.60 -4.46 -3.34
CA MET A 317 9.36 -5.02 -2.79
C MET A 317 8.59 -5.95 -3.73
N SER A 318 9.22 -6.47 -4.78
CA SER A 318 8.57 -7.37 -5.74
C SER A 318 9.52 -8.42 -6.29
N VAL A 319 9.01 -9.16 -7.27
CA VAL A 319 9.76 -10.12 -8.06
C VAL A 319 10.76 -9.42 -8.98
N PRO A 320 11.91 -10.01 -9.32
CA PRO A 320 12.83 -9.45 -10.30
C PRO A 320 12.13 -9.25 -11.65
N GLY A 321 12.57 -8.25 -12.43
CA GLY A 321 11.97 -7.94 -13.73
C GLY A 321 11.91 -9.13 -14.70
N ILE A 322 12.90 -10.03 -14.67
CA ILE A 322 12.88 -11.25 -15.48
C ILE A 322 11.81 -12.25 -15.04
N THR A 323 11.57 -12.39 -13.73
CA THR A 323 10.46 -13.18 -13.19
C THR A 323 9.13 -12.55 -13.54
N LYS A 324 9.02 -11.21 -13.48
CA LYS A 324 7.80 -10.52 -13.89
C LYS A 324 7.50 -10.72 -15.37
N ASN A 325 8.52 -10.65 -16.24
CA ASN A 325 8.39 -10.96 -17.66
C ASN A 325 7.90 -12.40 -17.85
N PHE A 326 8.46 -13.39 -17.14
CA PHE A 326 7.99 -14.77 -17.19
C PHE A 326 6.51 -14.88 -16.81
N LEU A 327 6.10 -14.28 -15.68
CA LEU A 327 4.71 -14.29 -15.18
C LEU A 327 3.74 -13.63 -16.16
N ASP A 328 4.09 -12.45 -16.71
CA ASP A 328 3.26 -11.75 -17.71
C ASP A 328 3.09 -12.56 -18.99
N ARG A 329 4.09 -13.38 -19.31
CA ARG A 329 4.10 -14.25 -20.48
C ARG A 329 3.39 -15.60 -20.25
N MET A 330 2.78 -15.81 -19.08
CA MET A 330 1.86 -16.93 -18.79
C MET A 330 0.43 -16.70 -19.32
N ILE A 331 0.09 -15.47 -19.73
CA ILE A 331 -1.23 -15.10 -20.27
C ILE A 331 -1.80 -16.04 -21.36
N PRO A 332 -1.02 -16.72 -22.23
CA PRO A 332 -1.60 -17.67 -23.17
C PRO A 332 -2.29 -18.85 -22.51
N GLY A 333 -1.97 -19.18 -21.25
CA GLY A 333 -2.67 -20.19 -20.46
C GLY A 333 -4.07 -19.80 -20.00
N LEU A 334 -4.48 -18.53 -20.20
CA LEU A 334 -5.79 -18.00 -19.80
C LEU A 334 -6.75 -17.90 -20.99
N ASP A 335 -8.01 -18.19 -20.74
CA ASP A 335 -9.11 -17.88 -21.65
C ASP A 335 -9.59 -16.43 -21.39
N PRO A 336 -9.75 -15.58 -22.43
CA PRO A 336 -10.11 -14.17 -22.26
C PRO A 336 -11.54 -13.95 -21.75
N ARG A 337 -12.40 -14.96 -21.73
CA ARG A 337 -13.76 -14.82 -21.20
C ARG A 337 -13.71 -14.75 -19.67
N LEU A 338 -14.60 -13.98 -19.08
CA LEU A 338 -14.72 -13.86 -17.64
C LEU A 338 -15.77 -14.85 -17.14
N ILE A 339 -15.47 -15.50 -16.02
CA ILE A 339 -16.42 -16.32 -15.26
C ILE A 339 -16.52 -15.79 -13.83
N GLU A 340 -17.70 -15.94 -13.25
CA GLU A 340 -17.95 -15.65 -11.84
C GLU A 340 -17.40 -16.80 -10.96
N ARG A 341 -16.85 -16.43 -9.81
CA ARG A 341 -16.36 -17.33 -8.78
C ARG A 341 -17.39 -17.48 -7.66
N PRO A 342 -17.29 -18.53 -6.82
CA PRO A 342 -18.22 -18.73 -5.70
C PRO A 342 -18.29 -17.56 -4.71
N ASP A 343 -17.23 -16.76 -4.62
CA ASP A 343 -17.12 -15.56 -3.78
C ASP A 343 -17.68 -14.28 -4.46
N GLY A 344 -18.32 -14.41 -5.63
CA GLY A 344 -18.84 -13.29 -6.44
C GLY A 344 -17.79 -12.53 -7.24
N SER A 345 -16.51 -12.91 -7.14
CA SER A 345 -15.42 -12.28 -7.91
C SER A 345 -15.34 -12.80 -9.35
N THR A 346 -14.67 -12.07 -10.23
CA THR A 346 -14.47 -12.49 -11.63
C THR A 346 -13.07 -13.01 -11.87
N ARG A 347 -12.92 -13.97 -12.78
CA ARG A 347 -11.62 -14.45 -13.26
C ARG A 347 -11.66 -14.89 -14.72
N HIS A 348 -10.47 -14.96 -15.31
CA HIS A 348 -10.26 -15.76 -16.52
C HIS A 348 -10.12 -17.24 -16.17
N PRO A 349 -10.87 -18.16 -16.81
CA PRO A 349 -10.62 -19.58 -16.63
C PRO A 349 -9.28 -19.99 -17.27
N LEU A 350 -8.71 -21.08 -16.76
CA LEU A 350 -7.53 -21.69 -17.35
C LEU A 350 -7.91 -22.42 -18.64
N ARG A 351 -7.08 -22.33 -19.68
CA ARG A 351 -7.25 -23.12 -20.92
C ARG A 351 -6.93 -24.60 -20.74
N SER A 352 -6.07 -24.91 -19.78
CA SER A 352 -5.70 -26.27 -19.43
C SER A 352 -5.44 -26.37 -17.92
N PRO A 353 -5.72 -27.53 -17.30
CA PRO A 353 -5.29 -27.80 -15.94
C PRO A 353 -3.78 -27.58 -15.79
N GLY A 354 -3.37 -26.88 -14.73
CA GLY A 354 -1.96 -26.63 -14.47
C GLY A 354 -1.32 -25.51 -15.29
N ALA A 355 -2.05 -24.75 -16.12
CA ALA A 355 -1.47 -23.66 -16.93
C ALA A 355 -0.63 -22.63 -16.13
N PHE A 356 -0.85 -22.54 -14.81
CA PHE A 356 -0.07 -21.75 -13.84
C PHE A 356 0.52 -22.62 -12.72
N GLY A 357 0.82 -23.89 -12.99
CA GLY A 357 1.15 -24.92 -11.99
C GLY A 357 -0.10 -25.56 -11.37
N ARG A 358 0.03 -26.75 -10.78
CA ARG A 358 -1.05 -27.38 -10.00
C ARG A 358 -1.01 -26.96 -8.53
N ARG A 359 0.20 -26.82 -7.98
CA ARG A 359 0.51 -26.26 -6.65
C ARG A 359 1.59 -25.22 -6.81
N LEU A 360 1.58 -24.23 -5.92
CA LEU A 360 2.57 -23.16 -5.89
C LEU A 360 3.33 -23.19 -4.57
N LEU A 361 4.63 -23.02 -4.61
CA LEU A 361 5.44 -22.68 -3.44
C LEU A 361 6.16 -21.37 -3.74
N VAL A 362 6.01 -20.39 -2.86
CA VAL A 362 6.70 -19.11 -2.95
C VAL A 362 7.97 -19.22 -2.14
N PHE A 363 9.13 -19.05 -2.80
CA PHE A 363 10.43 -19.09 -2.15
C PHE A 363 11.10 -17.73 -2.38
N SER A 364 11.28 -16.94 -1.32
CA SER A 364 11.82 -15.60 -1.46
C SER A 364 12.83 -15.25 -0.37
N VAL A 365 13.83 -14.45 -0.73
CA VAL A 365 14.84 -13.93 0.19
C VAL A 365 14.96 -12.41 0.03
N CYS A 366 15.21 -11.67 1.10
CA CYS A 366 15.40 -10.22 1.04
C CYS A 366 16.58 -9.74 1.90
N GLY A 367 17.03 -8.51 1.65
CA GLY A 367 18.11 -7.89 2.42
C GLY A 367 17.67 -7.32 3.77
N PHE A 368 16.38 -7.04 3.95
CA PHE A 368 15.85 -6.45 5.18
C PHE A 368 15.58 -7.50 6.26
N PRO A 369 15.63 -7.14 7.56
CA PRO A 369 15.38 -8.07 8.65
C PRO A 369 13.90 -8.31 8.92
N GLU A 370 12.99 -7.42 8.49
CA GLU A 370 11.56 -7.57 8.70
C GLU A 370 10.88 -8.43 7.62
N LEU A 371 9.86 -9.20 8.02
CA LEU A 371 9.05 -10.00 7.10
C LEU A 371 8.07 -9.14 6.27
N GLU A 372 7.70 -7.96 6.75
CA GLU A 372 6.70 -7.10 6.09
C GLU A 372 7.09 -6.70 4.66
N HIS A 373 8.40 -6.65 4.35
CA HIS A 373 8.90 -6.31 3.01
C HIS A 373 8.44 -7.30 1.95
N PHE A 374 8.11 -8.55 2.32
CA PHE A 374 7.61 -9.55 1.39
C PHE A 374 6.13 -9.37 1.03
N GLU A 375 5.36 -8.59 1.80
CA GLU A 375 3.90 -8.53 1.66
C GLU A 375 3.43 -8.10 0.26
N PRO A 376 4.01 -7.09 -0.41
CA PRO A 376 3.54 -6.72 -1.75
C PRO A 376 3.77 -7.83 -2.78
N MET A 377 4.87 -8.58 -2.66
CA MET A 377 5.14 -9.75 -3.49
C MET A 377 4.18 -10.90 -3.16
N LEU A 378 3.95 -11.18 -1.87
CA LEU A 378 3.01 -12.22 -1.44
C LEU A 378 1.58 -11.92 -1.89
N GLY A 379 1.12 -10.67 -1.79
CA GLY A 379 -0.18 -10.23 -2.29
C GLY A 379 -0.37 -10.54 -3.77
N MET A 380 0.68 -10.40 -4.58
CA MET A 380 0.66 -10.81 -6.00
C MET A 380 0.46 -12.33 -6.14
N PHE A 381 1.25 -13.16 -5.45
CA PHE A 381 1.13 -14.62 -5.52
C PHE A 381 -0.18 -15.15 -4.95
N ARG A 382 -0.65 -14.61 -3.81
CA ARG A 382 -1.94 -14.98 -3.18
C ARG A 382 -3.11 -14.59 -4.08
N THR A 383 -3.04 -13.44 -4.75
CA THR A 383 -4.05 -13.04 -5.75
C THR A 383 -4.01 -13.93 -6.99
N MET A 384 -2.82 -14.28 -7.48
CA MET A 384 -2.67 -15.25 -8.57
C MET A 384 -3.25 -16.62 -8.18
N SER A 385 -2.90 -17.15 -7.01
CA SER A 385 -3.40 -18.41 -6.45
C SER A 385 -4.91 -18.44 -6.38
N ARG A 386 -5.54 -17.41 -5.79
CA ARG A 386 -6.99 -17.27 -5.77
C ARG A 386 -7.55 -17.29 -7.18
N THR A 387 -7.05 -16.42 -8.07
CA THR A 387 -7.59 -16.24 -9.43
C THR A 387 -7.51 -17.53 -10.24
N THR A 388 -6.38 -18.24 -10.23
CA THR A 388 -6.21 -19.48 -10.99
C THR A 388 -6.85 -20.68 -10.31
N GLY A 389 -7.03 -20.63 -8.98
CA GLY A 389 -7.47 -21.77 -8.16
C GLY A 389 -6.35 -22.74 -7.81
N ASN A 390 -5.09 -22.33 -7.96
CA ASN A 390 -3.91 -23.15 -7.65
C ASN A 390 -3.45 -22.83 -6.23
N PRO A 391 -3.44 -23.79 -5.28
CA PRO A 391 -3.11 -23.50 -3.89
C PRO A 391 -1.63 -23.19 -3.68
N ILE A 392 -1.36 -22.31 -2.71
CA ILE A 392 -0.01 -22.06 -2.19
C ILE A 392 0.26 -23.03 -1.03
N VAL A 393 1.11 -24.01 -1.29
CA VAL A 393 1.44 -25.08 -0.34
C VAL A 393 2.63 -24.74 0.56
N GLY A 394 3.29 -23.60 0.33
CA GLY A 394 4.37 -23.09 1.17
C GLY A 394 4.82 -21.68 0.79
N GLU A 395 5.25 -20.92 1.78
CA GLU A 395 5.80 -19.56 1.72
C GLU A 395 7.12 -19.56 2.51
N LEU A 396 8.22 -19.88 1.82
CA LEU A 396 9.57 -19.91 2.39
C LEU A 396 10.22 -18.55 2.24
N LEU A 397 10.20 -17.76 3.31
CA LEU A 397 10.62 -16.35 3.32
C LEU A 397 11.85 -16.16 4.19
N ARG A 398 12.94 -15.64 3.61
CA ARG A 398 14.19 -15.40 4.33
C ARG A 398 14.56 -13.93 4.38
N PRO A 399 14.21 -13.22 5.47
CA PRO A 399 14.79 -11.90 5.72
C PRO A 399 16.28 -12.01 6.08
N ALA A 400 16.97 -10.87 6.05
CA ALA A 400 18.39 -10.70 6.36
C ALA A 400 19.32 -11.63 5.56
N SER A 401 18.92 -12.01 4.34
CA SER A 401 19.60 -13.04 3.54
C SER A 401 21.02 -12.67 3.10
N GLU A 402 21.35 -11.38 3.09
CA GLU A 402 22.72 -10.87 2.92
C GLU A 402 23.69 -11.51 3.91
N SER A 403 23.23 -11.76 5.15
CA SER A 403 24.02 -12.37 6.23
C SER A 403 24.33 -13.84 5.99
N MET A 404 23.57 -14.51 5.11
CA MET A 404 23.83 -15.90 4.75
C MET A 404 25.18 -16.08 4.04
N ARG A 405 25.81 -14.99 3.58
CA ARG A 405 27.17 -15.02 3.03
C ARG A 405 28.22 -15.49 4.04
N PHE A 406 28.03 -15.17 5.33
CA PHE A 406 29.02 -15.45 6.36
C PHE A 406 29.05 -16.91 6.80
N GLY A 407 27.96 -17.64 6.53
CA GLY A 407 27.89 -19.07 6.78
C GLY A 407 27.81 -19.41 8.26
N ASP A 408 28.11 -20.68 8.54
CA ASP A 408 28.08 -21.24 9.86
C ASP A 408 29.19 -20.67 10.78
N GLY A 409 28.92 -20.63 12.09
CA GLY A 409 29.84 -20.11 13.11
C GLY A 409 29.96 -18.58 13.20
N ARG A 410 29.49 -17.83 12.19
CA ARG A 410 29.46 -16.35 12.21
C ARG A 410 28.07 -15.75 12.37
N VAL A 411 27.03 -16.56 12.15
CA VAL A 411 25.63 -16.14 12.25
C VAL A 411 24.92 -17.09 13.22
N PRO A 412 24.42 -16.59 14.37
CA PRO A 412 23.94 -17.44 15.47
C PRO A 412 22.90 -18.49 15.06
N ALA A 413 21.95 -18.12 14.22
CA ALA A 413 20.84 -19.00 13.81
C ALA A 413 21.06 -19.71 12.46
N TYR A 414 22.27 -19.67 11.90
CA TYR A 414 22.54 -20.15 10.54
C TYR A 414 22.18 -21.63 10.33
N ARG A 415 22.73 -22.54 11.16
CA ARG A 415 22.49 -23.99 11.03
C ARG A 415 21.01 -24.32 11.11
N SER A 416 20.33 -23.83 12.15
CA SER A 416 18.90 -24.07 12.36
C SER A 416 18.03 -23.58 11.20
N VAL A 417 18.39 -22.45 10.58
CA VAL A 417 17.67 -21.93 9.40
C VAL A 417 17.92 -22.82 8.17
N MET A 418 19.16 -23.25 7.95
CA MET A 418 19.50 -24.16 6.85
C MET A 418 18.84 -25.54 7.05
N ASP A 419 18.75 -26.03 8.27
CA ASP A 419 18.03 -27.26 8.58
C ASP A 419 16.53 -27.10 8.36
N ALA A 420 15.94 -25.95 8.69
CA ALA A 420 14.54 -25.66 8.39
C ALA A 420 14.26 -25.65 6.87
N PHE A 421 15.17 -25.12 6.05
CA PHE A 421 15.03 -25.22 4.57
C PHE A 421 15.04 -26.68 4.10
N TYR A 422 15.96 -27.48 4.61
CA TYR A 422 16.03 -28.90 4.29
C TYR A 422 14.76 -29.66 4.74
N GLN A 423 14.26 -29.38 5.96
CA GLN A 423 13.00 -29.96 6.43
C GLN A 423 11.81 -29.54 5.57
N ALA A 424 11.74 -28.28 5.12
CA ALA A 424 10.71 -27.83 4.20
C ALA A 424 10.73 -28.62 2.87
N GLY A 425 11.92 -28.98 2.39
CA GLY A 425 12.10 -29.83 1.21
C GLY A 425 11.53 -31.24 1.41
N LYS A 426 11.71 -31.82 2.61
CA LYS A 426 11.13 -33.12 2.95
C LYS A 426 9.61 -33.05 3.10
N GLU A 427 9.12 -32.05 3.82
CA GLU A 427 7.69 -31.86 4.09
C GLU A 427 6.90 -31.67 2.79
N VAL A 428 7.40 -30.86 1.84
CA VAL A 428 6.62 -30.59 0.61
C VAL A 428 6.43 -31.83 -0.24
N VAL A 429 7.35 -32.80 -0.18
CA VAL A 429 7.23 -34.08 -0.88
C VAL A 429 6.35 -35.06 -0.11
N THR A 430 6.60 -35.20 1.19
CA THR A 430 5.93 -36.20 2.05
C THR A 430 4.50 -35.82 2.42
N ASN A 431 4.28 -34.56 2.78
CA ASN A 431 2.98 -34.03 3.19
C ASN A 431 2.22 -33.36 2.03
N GLY A 432 2.93 -32.98 0.96
CA GLY A 432 2.38 -32.17 -0.13
C GLY A 432 2.31 -30.67 0.18
N TYR A 433 2.74 -30.24 1.37
CA TYR A 433 2.80 -28.85 1.84
C TYR A 433 3.92 -28.67 2.87
N VAL A 434 4.29 -27.41 3.12
CA VAL A 434 5.22 -27.02 4.19
C VAL A 434 4.44 -26.55 5.42
N SER A 435 4.80 -27.07 6.59
CA SER A 435 4.17 -26.75 7.86
C SER A 435 4.45 -25.31 8.28
N ARG A 436 3.52 -24.72 9.05
CA ARG A 436 3.70 -23.35 9.58
C ARG A 436 4.90 -23.23 10.52
N ALA A 437 5.18 -24.28 11.29
CA ALA A 437 6.35 -24.32 12.17
C ALA A 437 7.65 -24.24 11.36
N THR A 438 7.74 -24.98 10.25
CA THR A 438 8.90 -24.97 9.36
C THR A 438 9.05 -23.63 8.63
N GLU A 439 7.96 -23.00 8.19
CA GLU A 439 8.01 -21.63 7.63
C GLU A 439 8.51 -20.59 8.64
N GLN A 440 8.04 -20.67 9.89
CA GLN A 440 8.49 -19.81 10.99
C GLN A 440 9.98 -20.03 11.28
N ALA A 441 10.45 -21.28 11.31
CA ALA A 441 11.86 -21.60 11.50
C ALA A 441 12.72 -21.09 10.32
N VAL A 442 12.24 -21.21 9.09
CA VAL A 442 12.88 -20.62 7.90
C VAL A 442 12.95 -19.10 7.98
N SER A 443 12.02 -18.45 8.68
CA SER A 443 11.88 -16.99 8.81
C SER A 443 12.47 -16.42 10.10
N GLN A 444 12.94 -17.25 11.03
CA GLN A 444 13.37 -16.81 12.35
C GLN A 444 14.54 -15.81 12.28
N PRO A 445 14.68 -14.85 13.22
CA PRO A 445 15.76 -13.87 13.21
C PRO A 445 17.15 -14.52 13.17
N LEU A 446 18.07 -13.93 12.41
CA LEU A 446 19.48 -14.35 12.39
C LEU A 446 20.30 -13.71 13.52
N PHE A 447 19.81 -12.59 14.06
CA PHE A 447 20.46 -11.78 15.08
C PHE A 447 19.51 -11.57 16.26
N PRO A 448 20.03 -11.28 17.47
CA PRO A 448 19.22 -11.04 18.66
C PRO A 448 18.22 -9.89 18.51
N ASP A 449 18.57 -8.85 17.74
CA ASP A 449 17.71 -7.70 17.48
C ASP A 449 18.00 -7.03 16.13
N VAL A 450 17.00 -6.28 15.63
CA VAL A 450 17.06 -5.54 14.36
C VAL A 450 18.15 -4.46 14.35
N GLY A 451 18.42 -3.83 15.48
CA GLY A 451 19.45 -2.80 15.56
C GLY A 451 20.82 -3.40 15.25
N SER A 452 21.10 -4.60 15.77
CA SER A 452 22.43 -5.23 15.60
C SER A 452 22.66 -5.65 14.15
N PHE A 453 21.60 -6.10 13.48
CA PHE A 453 21.61 -6.27 12.03
C PHE A 453 21.90 -4.96 11.29
N ARG A 454 21.23 -3.86 11.67
CA ARG A 454 21.39 -2.55 11.03
C ARG A 454 22.80 -1.99 11.21
N ASP A 455 23.40 -2.19 12.38
CA ASP A 455 24.77 -1.76 12.66
C ASP A 455 25.75 -2.49 11.71
N VAL A 456 25.65 -3.82 11.61
CA VAL A 456 26.44 -4.62 10.65
C VAL A 456 26.20 -4.20 9.20
N ALA A 457 24.95 -3.99 8.80
CA ALA A 457 24.60 -3.61 7.44
C ALA A 457 25.15 -2.22 7.07
N ASN A 458 25.05 -1.24 7.97
CA ASN A 458 25.59 0.11 7.74
C ASN A 458 27.11 0.08 7.66
N THR A 459 27.77 -0.65 8.54
CA THR A 459 29.23 -0.85 8.50
C THR A 459 29.64 -1.47 7.17
N PHE A 460 28.93 -2.51 6.70
CA PHE A 460 29.19 -3.14 5.41
C PHE A 460 29.15 -2.16 4.24
N TRP A 461 28.10 -1.32 4.14
CA TRP A 461 27.98 -0.35 3.06
C TRP A 461 29.04 0.76 3.15
N LYS A 462 29.39 1.19 4.36
CA LYS A 462 30.48 2.14 4.59
C LYS A 462 31.82 1.56 4.14
N THR A 463 32.16 0.35 4.58
CA THR A 463 33.41 -0.35 4.25
C THR A 463 33.50 -0.64 2.75
N TRP A 464 32.41 -1.05 2.10
CA TRP A 464 32.40 -1.21 0.65
C TRP A 464 32.54 0.13 -0.09
N GLY A 465 31.90 1.20 0.38
CA GLY A 465 32.09 2.54 -0.16
C GLY A 465 33.57 2.94 -0.18
N ALA A 466 34.25 2.79 0.96
CA ALA A 466 35.68 3.04 1.08
C ALA A 466 36.53 2.16 0.14
N TYR A 467 36.20 0.85 0.06
CA TYR A 467 36.86 -0.06 -0.87
C TYR A 467 36.79 0.41 -2.33
N GLU A 468 35.62 0.87 -2.79
CA GLU A 468 35.45 1.36 -4.17
C GLU A 468 36.19 2.69 -4.41
N GLU A 469 36.27 3.56 -3.41
CA GLU A 469 37.06 4.80 -3.48
C GLU A 469 38.56 4.50 -3.60
N GLU A 470 39.08 3.58 -2.78
CA GLU A 470 40.46 3.14 -2.86
C GLU A 470 40.77 2.47 -4.19
N LYS A 471 39.88 1.60 -4.67
CA LYS A 471 40.01 0.97 -5.99
C LYS A 471 40.05 2.01 -7.12
N LYS A 472 39.23 3.07 -7.04
CA LYS A 472 39.24 4.18 -8.01
C LYS A 472 40.53 5.00 -7.96
N SER A 473 41.20 5.06 -6.81
CA SER A 473 42.50 5.74 -6.67
C SER A 473 43.66 5.01 -7.37
N GLY A 474 43.42 3.82 -7.93
CA GLY A 474 44.43 3.03 -8.65
C GLY A 474 45.21 2.06 -7.75
N LYS A 475 44.86 1.96 -6.47
CA LYS A 475 45.41 0.92 -5.58
C LYS A 475 44.99 -0.47 -6.05
N SER A 476 45.92 -1.43 -5.96
CA SER A 476 45.60 -2.84 -6.14
C SER A 476 44.79 -3.32 -4.94
N MET A 477 43.57 -3.77 -5.18
CA MET A 477 42.66 -4.21 -4.13
C MET A 477 42.45 -5.73 -4.17
N PRO A 478 42.39 -6.41 -3.01
CA PRO A 478 41.98 -7.81 -2.96
C PRO A 478 40.50 -7.96 -3.37
N PRO A 479 40.00 -9.18 -3.61
CA PRO A 479 38.57 -9.41 -3.78
C PRO A 479 37.77 -8.80 -2.62
N LEU A 480 36.63 -8.18 -2.91
CA LEU A 480 35.81 -7.47 -1.92
C LEU A 480 35.47 -8.34 -0.70
N ASP A 481 35.12 -9.62 -0.91
CA ASP A 481 34.78 -10.52 0.20
C ASP A 481 35.98 -10.78 1.12
N ASP A 482 37.21 -10.79 0.59
CA ASP A 482 38.42 -10.95 1.39
C ASP A 482 38.79 -9.65 2.11
N TYR A 483 38.54 -8.51 1.47
CA TYR A 483 38.68 -7.19 2.10
C TYR A 483 37.74 -7.05 3.31
N LEU A 484 36.45 -7.31 3.11
CA LEU A 484 35.42 -7.20 4.16
C LEU A 484 35.65 -8.14 5.34
N LYS A 485 36.19 -9.35 5.09
CA LYS A 485 36.52 -10.31 6.15
C LYS A 485 37.67 -9.85 7.05
N ARG A 486 38.54 -8.96 6.56
CA ARG A 486 39.73 -8.47 7.27
C ARG A 486 39.57 -7.04 7.76
N ASP A 487 38.43 -6.41 7.51
CA ASP A 487 38.14 -5.05 7.94
C ASP A 487 37.78 -5.02 9.44
N GLY A 488 38.43 -4.14 10.19
CA GLY A 488 38.25 -4.05 11.64
C GLY A 488 36.83 -3.64 12.03
N ALA A 489 36.24 -2.67 11.34
CA ALA A 489 34.88 -2.23 11.63
C ALA A 489 33.88 -3.38 11.40
N MET A 490 34.01 -4.10 10.29
CA MET A 490 33.19 -5.29 10.02
C MET A 490 33.35 -6.38 11.08
N MET A 491 34.58 -6.60 11.56
CA MET A 491 34.87 -7.58 12.60
C MET A 491 34.18 -7.24 13.93
N PHE A 492 34.34 -6.02 14.44
CA PHE A 492 33.74 -5.60 15.71
C PHE A 492 32.22 -5.43 15.62
N ALA A 493 31.69 -4.96 14.48
CA ALA A 493 30.24 -4.95 14.23
C ALA A 493 29.66 -6.37 14.24
N GLY A 494 30.35 -7.33 13.58
CA GLY A 494 30.00 -8.73 13.59
C GLY A 494 30.03 -9.32 15.00
N MET A 495 31.07 -9.02 15.78
CA MET A 495 31.19 -9.44 17.18
C MET A 495 30.00 -8.97 18.02
N ALA A 496 29.64 -7.69 17.96
CA ALA A 496 28.47 -7.17 18.67
C ALA A 496 27.16 -7.88 18.28
N SER A 497 27.03 -8.28 17.02
CA SER A 497 25.83 -8.93 16.49
C SER A 497 25.62 -10.37 16.95
N VAL A 498 26.66 -11.04 17.47
CA VAL A 498 26.60 -12.41 17.99
C VAL A 498 26.57 -12.48 19.52
N TYR A 499 26.37 -11.35 20.18
CA TYR A 499 26.28 -11.26 21.63
C TYR A 499 25.15 -12.14 22.19
N ASP A 500 25.50 -13.02 23.12
CA ASP A 500 24.57 -13.88 23.84
C ASP A 500 24.35 -13.34 25.26
N SER A 501 23.26 -12.59 25.43
CA SER A 501 22.89 -12.01 26.71
C SER A 501 22.61 -13.05 27.80
N SER A 502 22.23 -14.28 27.44
CA SER A 502 21.98 -15.35 28.40
C SER A 502 23.27 -15.86 29.08
N LYS A 503 24.41 -15.71 28.40
CA LYS A 503 25.74 -16.07 28.90
C LYS A 503 26.49 -14.89 29.53
N ALA A 504 26.00 -13.67 29.32
CA ALA A 504 26.67 -12.46 29.75
C ALA A 504 26.47 -12.11 31.24
N GLY A 505 25.43 -12.65 31.88
CA GLY A 505 25.15 -12.37 33.30
C GLY A 505 24.92 -10.89 33.57
N ASP A 506 25.70 -10.32 34.50
CA ASP A 506 25.67 -8.91 34.94
C ASP A 506 26.66 -8.00 34.18
N LEU A 507 27.17 -8.46 33.02
CA LEU A 507 28.15 -7.72 32.25
C LEU A 507 27.54 -6.46 31.63
N GLU A 508 28.09 -5.31 32.00
CA GLU A 508 27.75 -4.00 31.42
C GLU A 508 29.00 -3.12 31.28
N GLY A 509 28.91 -2.12 30.40
CA GLY A 509 29.93 -1.11 30.17
C GLY A 509 30.52 -1.13 28.76
N ALA A 510 31.41 -0.19 28.49
CA ALA A 510 32.09 -0.07 27.21
C ALA A 510 33.43 -0.83 27.22
N PHE A 511 33.65 -1.65 26.19
CA PHE A 511 34.88 -2.39 25.94
C PHE A 511 35.57 -1.79 24.72
N GLN A 512 36.67 -1.08 24.96
CA GLN A 512 37.46 -0.39 23.95
C GLN A 512 38.50 -1.34 23.34
N PHE A 513 38.68 -1.24 22.03
CA PHE A 513 39.70 -1.91 21.24
C PHE A 513 40.52 -0.86 20.47
N ASN A 514 41.78 -0.72 20.83
CA ASN A 514 42.74 0.14 20.13
C ASN A 514 43.59 -0.75 19.23
N ILE A 515 43.52 -0.52 17.93
CA ILE A 515 44.25 -1.30 16.93
C ILE A 515 45.62 -0.66 16.69
N ASN A 516 46.69 -1.39 17.05
CA ASN A 516 48.08 -0.88 17.04
C ASN A 516 48.95 -1.47 15.92
N ASP A 517 48.35 -1.75 14.76
CA ASP A 517 49.01 -2.27 13.55
C ASP A 517 49.47 -1.20 12.55
N GLY A 518 49.50 0.06 12.99
CA GLY A 518 49.83 1.23 12.16
C GLY A 518 48.61 1.94 11.54
N SER A 519 47.40 1.40 11.71
CA SER A 519 46.14 2.06 11.28
C SER A 519 45.62 3.13 12.25
N GLU A 520 46.11 3.14 13.50
CA GLU A 520 45.59 3.94 14.63
C GLU A 520 44.07 3.89 14.82
N SER A 521 43.43 2.83 14.31
CA SER A 521 41.98 2.67 14.37
C SER A 521 41.53 2.28 15.78
N SER A 522 40.35 2.76 16.18
CA SER A 522 39.78 2.50 17.50
C SER A 522 38.32 2.13 17.34
N TYR A 523 37.86 1.14 18.10
CA TYR A 523 36.50 0.64 18.09
C TYR A 523 36.06 0.34 19.52
N TYR A 524 34.76 0.41 19.81
CA TYR A 524 34.26 -0.11 21.06
C TYR A 524 32.93 -0.82 20.88
N ILE A 525 32.67 -1.76 21.77
CA ILE A 525 31.34 -2.32 21.95
C ILE A 525 30.79 -1.85 23.30
N GLU A 526 29.53 -1.45 23.33
CA GLU A 526 28.83 -1.06 24.53
C GLU A 526 27.80 -2.14 24.89
N ILE A 527 27.93 -2.70 26.09
CA ILE A 527 26.95 -3.63 26.64
C ILE A 527 26.11 -2.89 27.67
N LYS A 528 24.80 -2.79 27.40
CA LYS A 528 23.84 -2.11 28.26
C LYS A 528 22.45 -2.71 28.08
N ASP A 529 21.71 -2.90 29.18
CA ASP A 529 20.34 -3.43 29.14
C ASP A 529 20.24 -4.76 28.37
N HIS A 530 21.21 -5.65 28.57
CA HIS A 530 21.35 -6.93 27.86
C HIS A 530 21.45 -6.83 26.34
N LYS A 531 21.87 -5.67 25.80
CA LYS A 531 22.15 -5.46 24.37
C LYS A 531 23.60 -5.08 24.18
N CYS A 532 24.16 -5.45 23.02
CA CYS A 532 25.50 -5.08 22.62
C CYS A 532 25.44 -4.22 21.36
N ARG A 533 26.08 -3.05 21.38
CA ARG A 533 26.15 -2.11 20.26
C ARG A 533 27.59 -1.88 19.83
N PHE A 534 27.81 -1.76 18.53
CA PHE A 534 29.11 -1.45 17.96
C PHE A 534 29.23 0.04 17.64
N HIS A 535 30.41 0.59 17.92
CA HIS A 535 30.75 1.97 17.63
C HIS A 535 32.19 2.09 17.12
N GLU A 536 32.40 2.99 16.18
CA GLU A 536 33.74 3.41 15.76
C GLU A 536 34.25 4.56 16.64
N GLY A 537 35.56 4.59 16.86
CA GLY A 537 36.25 5.60 17.66
C GLY A 537 36.53 5.15 19.09
N LYS A 538 36.68 6.13 19.98
CA LYS A 538 36.99 5.91 21.39
C LYS A 538 35.75 6.03 22.26
N ALA A 539 35.57 5.09 23.17
CA ALA A 539 34.56 5.16 24.21
C ALA A 539 34.86 6.34 25.16
N PRO A 540 33.84 7.11 25.60
CA PRO A 540 34.04 8.20 26.56
C PRO A 540 34.57 7.72 27.92
N ASP A 541 34.09 6.56 28.39
CA ASP A 541 34.45 5.96 29.67
C ASP A 541 34.55 4.43 29.53
N PRO A 542 35.70 3.91 29.05
CA PRO A 542 35.88 2.48 28.84
C PRO A 542 36.09 1.75 30.16
N ARG A 543 35.29 0.71 30.41
CA ARG A 543 35.47 -0.23 31.52
C ARG A 543 36.74 -1.07 31.33
N VAL A 544 37.00 -1.43 30.07
CA VAL A 544 38.18 -2.20 29.64
C VAL A 544 38.71 -1.57 28.36
N THR A 545 40.02 -1.43 28.26
CA THR A 545 40.72 -1.06 27.03
C THR A 545 41.68 -2.16 26.64
N VAL A 546 41.50 -2.72 25.45
CA VAL A 546 42.36 -3.73 24.83
C VAL A 546 43.20 -3.06 23.76
N ASN A 547 44.52 -3.16 23.87
CA ASN A 547 45.44 -2.68 22.83
C ASN A 547 46.01 -3.90 22.09
N THR A 548 45.63 -4.09 20.83
CA THR A 548 45.88 -5.34 20.09
C THR A 548 46.14 -5.08 18.60
N PRO A 549 47.01 -5.85 17.96
CA PRO A 549 47.00 -5.97 16.49
C PRO A 549 45.66 -6.57 16.04
N LEU A 550 45.17 -6.16 14.86
CA LEU A 550 43.87 -6.61 14.37
C LEU A 550 43.87 -8.12 14.08
N ASP A 551 44.95 -8.66 13.52
CA ASP A 551 45.12 -10.08 13.20
C ASP A 551 45.10 -10.98 14.43
N VAL A 552 45.72 -10.54 15.53
CA VAL A 552 45.67 -11.21 16.83
C VAL A 552 44.22 -11.29 17.32
N TRP A 553 43.49 -10.16 17.30
CA TRP A 553 42.12 -10.14 17.79
C TRP A 553 41.16 -10.91 16.88
N MET A 554 41.36 -10.87 15.56
CA MET A 554 40.65 -11.72 14.60
C MET A 554 40.88 -13.19 14.89
N SER A 555 42.13 -13.62 15.15
CA SER A 555 42.44 -15.01 15.52
C SER A 555 41.73 -15.44 16.80
N ILE A 556 41.62 -14.56 17.79
CA ILE A 556 40.86 -14.81 19.03
C ILE A 556 39.36 -14.97 18.72
N SER A 557 38.79 -14.04 17.97
CA SER A 557 37.36 -14.04 17.63
C SER A 557 36.97 -15.25 16.76
N GLU A 558 37.85 -15.67 15.86
CA GLU A 558 37.68 -16.86 15.02
C GLU A 558 38.12 -18.15 15.74
N GLY A 559 38.46 -18.08 17.04
CA GLY A 559 38.90 -19.19 17.88
C GLY A 559 40.08 -19.99 17.31
N GLY A 560 40.98 -19.32 16.59
CA GLY A 560 42.29 -19.83 16.21
C GLY A 560 43.29 -19.80 17.38
N MET A 561 43.06 -18.93 18.37
CA MET A 561 43.78 -18.92 19.64
C MET A 561 42.89 -18.44 20.79
N SER A 562 43.25 -18.76 22.04
CA SER A 562 42.52 -18.21 23.19
C SER A 562 43.02 -16.81 23.56
N GLY A 563 42.12 -15.94 24.02
CA GLY A 563 42.50 -14.61 24.52
C GLY A 563 43.48 -14.69 25.68
N GLN A 564 43.32 -15.66 26.60
CA GLN A 564 44.25 -15.87 27.71
C GLN A 564 45.66 -16.23 27.23
N GLU A 565 45.78 -17.14 26.25
CA GLU A 565 47.06 -17.52 25.67
C GLU A 565 47.74 -16.32 24.98
N ALA A 566 46.98 -15.53 24.22
CA ALA A 566 47.50 -14.36 23.53
C ALA A 566 47.97 -13.27 24.52
N LEU A 567 47.25 -13.07 25.63
CA LEU A 567 47.66 -12.16 26.70
C LEU A 567 48.95 -12.63 27.38
N MET A 568 49.04 -13.92 27.72
CA MET A 568 50.24 -14.52 28.35
C MET A 568 51.47 -14.45 27.45
N LYS A 569 51.29 -14.53 26.13
CA LYS A 569 52.36 -14.35 25.13
C LYS A 569 52.69 -12.88 24.86
N GLY A 570 52.01 -11.93 25.49
CA GLY A 570 52.21 -10.50 25.28
C GLY A 570 51.79 -9.99 23.90
N LEU A 571 50.86 -10.69 23.22
CA LEU A 571 50.40 -10.32 21.88
C LEU A 571 49.40 -9.15 21.89
N TYR A 572 48.76 -8.89 23.04
CA TYR A 572 47.96 -7.71 23.29
C TYR A 572 48.06 -7.30 24.78
N THR A 573 47.69 -6.07 25.10
CA THR A 573 47.65 -5.57 26.48
C THR A 573 46.24 -5.13 26.88
N VAL A 574 45.98 -5.07 28.18
CA VAL A 574 44.68 -4.72 28.75
C VAL A 574 44.87 -3.70 29.86
N ASP A 575 44.08 -2.63 29.80
CA ASP A 575 43.91 -1.65 30.87
C ASP A 575 42.46 -1.73 31.40
N GLY A 576 42.27 -1.64 32.72
CA GLY A 576 40.93 -1.68 33.36
C GLY A 576 40.55 -3.05 33.95
N ASP A 577 39.26 -3.37 33.92
CA ASP A 577 38.69 -4.55 34.59
C ASP A 577 38.95 -5.86 33.82
N LEU A 578 40.04 -6.56 34.15
CA LEU A 578 40.38 -7.85 33.54
C LEU A 578 39.32 -8.94 33.78
N GLY A 579 38.61 -8.88 34.91
CA GLY A 579 37.53 -9.81 35.22
C GLY A 579 36.35 -9.66 34.25
N ALA A 580 36.01 -8.42 33.90
CA ALA A 580 35.02 -8.12 32.88
C ALA A 580 35.44 -8.61 31.49
N LEU A 581 36.72 -8.50 31.11
CA LEU A 581 37.21 -9.03 29.83
C LEU A 581 37.09 -10.56 29.74
N ILE A 582 37.37 -11.27 30.83
CA ILE A 582 37.22 -12.73 30.88
C ILE A 582 35.74 -13.12 30.78
N LYS A 583 34.86 -12.44 31.52
CA LYS A 583 33.40 -12.64 31.42
C LYS A 583 32.88 -12.35 30.00
N MET A 584 33.41 -11.31 29.34
CA MET A 584 33.07 -10.95 27.96
C MET A 584 33.30 -12.15 27.03
N GLY A 585 34.41 -12.87 27.16
CA GLY A 585 34.69 -14.06 26.34
C GLY A 585 33.58 -15.12 26.36
N ALA A 586 32.90 -15.31 27.50
CA ALA A 586 31.77 -16.25 27.60
C ALA A 586 30.52 -15.77 26.86
N ALA A 587 30.27 -14.45 26.81
CA ALA A 587 29.14 -13.84 26.12
C ALA A 587 29.26 -13.85 24.58
N PHE A 588 30.47 -14.02 24.06
CA PHE A 588 30.75 -14.11 22.62
C PHE A 588 31.25 -15.50 22.19
N ALA A 589 31.18 -16.50 23.08
CA ALA A 589 31.57 -17.86 22.77
C ALA A 589 30.54 -18.49 21.81
N VAL A 590 30.94 -18.63 20.53
CA VAL A 590 30.18 -19.35 19.52
C VAL A 590 30.14 -20.83 19.92
N ASN A 591 28.94 -21.39 20.13
CA ASN A 591 28.76 -22.84 20.26
C ASN A 591 29.20 -23.48 18.93
N ARG A 592 30.40 -24.06 18.88
CA ARG A 592 30.90 -24.76 17.68
C ARG A 592 30.22 -26.11 17.49
#